data_AF-A0A2S5LDR7-F1
#
_entry.id   AF-A0A2S5LDR7-F1
#
_cell.length_a   1.000
_cell.length_b   1.000
_cell.length_c   1.000
_cell.angle_alpha   90.00
_cell.angle_beta   90.00
_cell.angle_gamma   90.00
#
_symmetry.space_group_name_H-M   'P 1'
#
loop_
_entity.id
_entity.type
_entity.pdbx_description
1 polymer ?
#
loop_
_entity_poly.entity_id
_entity_poly.type
_entity_poly.pdbx_seq_one_letter_code
_entity_poly.pdbx_strand_id
1 'polypeptide(L)'
;MTITRDNLMTLEAYSKYRKENKSSIMAHRQLRSVRLGEHLNMQFESELTIRYQIQEILRVEKQFEEQGIQDELDAYAPLVPDGSNWKATMLIEYTDVEQRKIALSQLIGIEDMTYIEV
;
A
#
# COMPACT_ATOMS: atom_id res chain seq x y z
N MET A 1 -5.43 14.57 0.13
CA MET A 1 -5.81 14.74 -1.29
C MET A 1 -6.44 13.45 -1.75
N THR A 2 -7.60 13.51 -2.38
CA THR A 2 -8.34 12.33 -2.84
C THR A 2 -7.79 11.87 -4.18
N ILE A 3 -7.60 10.55 -4.35
CA ILE A 3 -7.22 9.96 -5.64
C ILE A 3 -8.49 9.77 -6.44
N THR A 4 -8.50 10.25 -7.67
CA THR A 4 -9.61 10.08 -8.61
C THR A 4 -9.10 9.46 -9.91
N ARG A 5 -10.01 9.00 -10.77
CA ARG A 5 -9.65 8.49 -12.09
C ARG A 5 -8.83 9.48 -12.92
N ASP A 6 -9.11 10.78 -12.80
CA ASP A 6 -8.39 11.83 -13.53
C ASP A 6 -6.93 11.98 -13.07
N ASN A 7 -6.63 11.50 -11.86
CA ASN A 7 -5.29 11.48 -11.29
C ASN A 7 -4.53 10.19 -11.66
N LEU A 8 -5.15 9.26 -12.37
CA LEU A 8 -4.55 8.00 -12.81
C LEU A 8 -4.06 8.12 -14.26
N MET A 9 -2.84 7.63 -14.49
CA MET A 9 -2.29 7.41 -15.82
C MET A 9 -2.95 6.21 -16.49
N THR A 10 -2.99 6.23 -17.83
CA THR A 10 -3.32 5.03 -18.61
C THR A 10 -2.25 3.94 -18.41
N LEU A 11 -2.58 2.68 -18.73
CA LEU A 11 -1.64 1.55 -18.58
C LEU A 11 -0.31 1.78 -19.33
N GLU A 12 -0.38 2.38 -20.53
CA GLU A 12 0.81 2.70 -21.33
C GLU A 12 1.64 3.81 -20.68
N ALA A 13 1.00 4.92 -20.28
CA ALA A 13 1.69 6.04 -19.65
C ALA A 13 2.31 5.61 -18.31
N TYR A 14 1.58 4.84 -17.51
CA TYR A 14 2.08 4.31 -16.24
C TYR A 14 3.26 3.36 -16.43
N SER A 15 3.24 2.51 -17.46
CA SER A 15 4.35 1.61 -17.77
C SER A 15 5.66 2.35 -18.08
N LYS A 16 5.58 3.55 -18.68
CA LYS A 16 6.74 4.44 -18.90
C LYS A 16 7.15 5.11 -17.58
N TYR A 17 6.20 5.79 -16.92
CA TYR A 17 6.42 6.47 -15.64
C TYR A 17 7.08 5.56 -14.59
N ARG A 18 6.58 4.33 -14.44
CA ARG A 18 7.10 3.35 -13.48
C ARG A 18 8.58 3.05 -13.69
N LYS A 19 9.03 2.90 -14.94
CA LYS A 19 10.44 2.59 -15.22
C LYS A 19 11.38 3.70 -14.73
N GLU A 20 10.95 4.94 -14.88
CA GLU A 20 11.73 6.13 -14.52
C GLU A 20 11.62 6.47 -13.02
N ASN A 21 10.47 6.21 -12.40
CA ASN A 21 10.14 6.69 -11.05
C ASN A 21 10.13 5.59 -9.98
N LYS A 22 10.34 4.31 -10.33
CA LYS A 22 10.32 3.23 -9.34
C LYS A 22 11.31 3.48 -8.19
N SER A 23 12.52 3.95 -8.49
CA SER A 23 13.55 4.21 -7.47
C SER A 23 13.13 5.28 -6.47
N SER A 24 12.58 6.40 -6.94
CA SER A 24 12.11 7.49 -6.07
C SER A 24 10.92 7.05 -5.21
N ILE A 25 10.01 6.24 -5.76
CA ILE A 25 8.86 5.71 -5.03
C ILE A 25 9.30 4.70 -3.96
N MET A 26 10.29 3.85 -4.25
CA MET A 26 10.88 2.95 -3.25
C MET A 26 11.56 3.73 -2.13
N ALA A 27 12.31 4.78 -2.45
CA ALA A 27 12.91 5.65 -1.44
C ALA A 27 11.85 6.34 -0.56
N HIS A 28 10.77 6.85 -1.16
CA HIS A 28 9.64 7.43 -0.43
C HIS A 28 8.96 6.40 0.50
N ARG A 29 8.73 5.17 0.01
CA ARG A 29 8.19 4.07 0.83
C ARG A 29 9.10 3.69 1.99
N GLN A 30 10.41 3.68 1.76
CA GLN A 30 11.41 3.36 2.79
C GLN A 30 11.40 4.41 3.92
N LEU A 31 11.32 5.70 3.59
CA LEU A 31 11.23 6.78 4.59
C LEU A 31 9.96 6.72 5.44
N ARG A 32 8.94 6.01 4.96
CA ARG A 32 7.64 5.86 5.63
C ARG A 32 7.42 4.47 6.20
N SER A 33 8.45 3.62 6.23
CA SER A 33 8.39 2.28 6.80
C SER A 33 9.05 2.27 8.17
N VAL A 34 8.38 1.69 9.16
CA VAL A 34 8.91 1.49 10.51
C VAL A 34 8.90 0.00 10.81
N ARG A 35 10.09 -0.58 10.99
CA ARG A 35 10.21 -1.98 11.40
C ARG A 35 9.98 -2.10 12.91
N LEU A 36 9.08 -3.00 13.31
CA LEU A 36 8.76 -3.30 14.69
C LEU A 36 9.22 -4.72 15.01
N GLY A 37 10.37 -4.83 15.65
CA GLY A 37 11.01 -6.13 15.92
C GLY A 37 11.39 -6.87 14.64
N GLU A 38 11.25 -8.20 14.65
CA GLU A 38 11.79 -9.04 13.57
C GLU A 38 10.81 -9.24 12.41
N HIS A 39 9.50 -9.31 12.69
CA HIS A 39 8.50 -9.79 11.73
C HIS A 39 7.43 -8.77 11.34
N LEU A 40 7.46 -7.56 11.91
CA LEU A 40 6.47 -6.54 11.59
C LEU A 40 7.12 -5.35 10.90
N ASN A 41 6.47 -4.87 9.85
CA ASN A 41 6.76 -3.60 9.21
C ASN A 41 5.48 -2.78 9.09
N MET A 42 5.50 -1.55 9.61
CA MET A 42 4.42 -0.59 9.47
C MET A 42 4.75 0.36 8.33
N GLN A 43 4.05 0.23 7.21
CA GLN A 43 4.14 1.17 6.10
C GLN A 43 3.12 2.28 6.32
N PHE A 44 3.58 3.48 6.68
CA PHE A 44 2.71 4.66 6.75
C PHE A 44 2.34 5.13 5.36
N GLU A 45 1.05 5.15 5.08
CA GLU A 45 0.51 5.42 3.76
C GLU A 45 0.39 6.92 3.50
N SER A 46 0.43 7.26 2.21
CA SER A 46 0.30 8.61 1.68
C SER A 46 -0.42 8.54 0.35
N GLU A 47 -0.85 9.68 -0.17
CA GLU A 47 -1.44 9.76 -1.51
C GLU A 47 -0.52 9.11 -2.56
N LEU A 48 0.80 9.36 -2.50
CA LEU A 48 1.75 8.81 -3.47
C LEU A 48 1.89 7.29 -3.38
N THR A 49 1.95 6.72 -2.18
CA THR A 49 2.12 5.26 -2.00
C THR A 49 0.87 4.51 -2.43
N ILE A 50 -0.31 5.04 -2.11
CA ILE A 50 -1.58 4.45 -2.50
C ILE A 50 -1.84 4.59 -3.99
N ARG A 51 -1.60 5.76 -4.59
CA ARG A 51 -1.73 5.95 -6.05
C ARG A 51 -0.82 5.00 -6.83
N TYR A 52 0.42 4.82 -6.36
CA TYR A 52 1.34 3.86 -6.96
C TYR A 52 0.82 2.41 -6.85
N GLN A 53 0.26 2.03 -5.70
CA GLN A 53 -0.28 0.70 -5.48
C GLN A 53 -1.49 0.41 -6.38
N ILE A 54 -2.47 1.33 -6.47
CA ILE A 54 -3.61 1.24 -7.39
C ILE A 54 -3.12 1.03 -8.84
N GLN A 55 -2.17 1.86 -9.28
CA GLN A 55 -1.60 1.76 -10.62
C GLN A 55 -0.86 0.45 -10.87
N GLU A 56 -0.15 -0.10 -9.87
CA GLU A 56 0.47 -1.43 -10.00
C GLU A 56 -0.59 -2.54 -10.17
N ILE A 57 -1.71 -2.49 -9.44
CA ILE A 57 -2.80 -3.46 -9.59
C ILE A 57 -3.40 -3.37 -10.99
N LEU A 58 -3.84 -2.18 -11.41
CA LEU A 58 -4.40 -1.96 -12.75
C LEU A 58 -3.45 -2.44 -13.86
N ARG A 59 -2.14 -2.22 -13.70
CA ARG A 59 -1.12 -2.68 -14.66
C ARG A 59 -0.95 -4.20 -14.68
N VAL A 60 -0.89 -4.85 -13.51
CA VAL A 60 -0.71 -6.31 -13.42
C VAL A 60 -1.92 -7.03 -13.99
N GLU A 61 -3.12 -6.54 -13.69
CA GLU A 61 -4.38 -7.12 -14.15
C GLU A 61 -4.77 -6.67 -15.56
N LYS A 62 -4.06 -5.67 -16.12
CA LYS A 62 -4.39 -5.00 -17.38
C LYS A 62 -5.82 -4.45 -17.37
N GLN A 63 -6.26 -3.94 -16.22
CA GLN A 63 -7.58 -3.38 -16.04
C GLN A 63 -7.63 -1.93 -16.58
N PHE A 64 -8.53 -1.70 -17.53
CA PHE A 64 -8.77 -0.38 -18.13
C PHE A 64 -10.27 -0.05 -18.23
N GLU A 65 -11.14 -0.98 -17.86
CA GLU A 65 -12.58 -0.78 -17.77
C GLU A 65 -12.89 0.20 -16.63
N GLU A 66 -13.83 1.11 -16.87
CA GLU A 66 -14.18 2.17 -15.91
C GLU A 66 -14.60 1.63 -14.55
N GLN A 67 -15.48 0.61 -14.55
CA GLN A 67 -15.96 0.02 -13.31
C GLN A 67 -14.82 -0.62 -12.52
N GLY A 68 -13.94 -1.37 -13.19
CA GLY A 68 -12.81 -2.00 -12.51
C GLY A 68 -11.81 -1.00 -11.94
N ILE A 69 -11.62 0.15 -12.60
CA ILE A 69 -10.81 1.24 -12.04
C ILE A 69 -11.47 1.82 -10.78
N GLN A 70 -12.80 1.99 -10.80
CA GLN A 70 -13.54 2.49 -9.64
C GLN A 70 -13.48 1.52 -8.46
N ASP A 71 -13.62 0.21 -8.72
CA ASP A 71 -13.52 -0.83 -7.70
C ASP A 71 -12.17 -0.79 -6.97
N GLU A 72 -11.07 -0.61 -7.72
CA GLU A 72 -9.73 -0.43 -7.14
C GLU A 72 -9.60 0.89 -6.36
N LEU A 73 -10.14 1.99 -6.88
CA LEU A 73 -10.15 3.27 -6.15
C LEU A 73 -10.86 3.13 -4.80
N ASP A 74 -12.01 2.49 -4.78
CA ASP A 74 -12.83 2.31 -3.58
C ASP A 74 -12.16 1.37 -2.57
N ALA A 75 -11.51 0.30 -3.04
CA ALA A 75 -10.78 -0.63 -2.18
C ALA A 75 -9.62 0.04 -1.43
N TYR A 76 -8.93 0.98 -2.09
CA TYR A 76 -7.75 1.65 -1.53
C TYR A 76 -8.04 3.02 -0.86
N ALA A 77 -9.19 3.64 -1.14
CA ALA A 77 -9.57 4.93 -0.57
C ALA A 77 -9.44 5.02 0.97
N PRO A 78 -9.80 3.98 1.77
CA PRO A 78 -9.66 4.02 3.22
C PRO A 78 -8.22 4.20 3.73
N LEU A 79 -7.21 3.90 2.89
CA LEU A 79 -5.79 3.99 3.23
C LEU A 79 -5.18 5.37 2.92
N VAL A 80 -5.93 6.26 2.28
CA VAL A 80 -5.48 7.64 2.03
C VAL A 80 -5.70 8.47 3.30
N PRO A 81 -4.68 9.14 3.86
CA PRO A 81 -4.86 10.00 5.02
C PRO A 81 -5.69 11.24 4.69
N ASP A 82 -6.58 11.63 5.61
CA ASP A 82 -7.49 12.78 5.44
C ASP A 82 -6.95 14.08 6.05
N GLY A 83 -5.76 14.03 6.68
CA GLY A 83 -5.11 15.16 7.35
C GLY A 83 -5.36 15.24 8.85
N SER A 84 -6.30 14.46 9.37
CA SER A 84 -6.56 14.32 10.81
C SER A 84 -6.15 12.96 11.39
N ASN A 85 -5.76 12.01 10.53
CA ASN A 85 -5.30 10.68 10.93
C ASN A 85 -4.04 10.24 10.18
N TRP A 86 -3.37 9.26 10.77
CA TRP A 86 -2.39 8.44 10.08
C TRP A 86 -3.05 7.17 9.57
N LYS A 87 -2.62 6.74 8.39
CA LYS A 87 -3.01 5.47 7.79
C LYS A 87 -1.74 4.64 7.65
N ALA A 88 -1.81 3.37 8.02
CA ALA A 88 -0.68 2.47 7.87
C ALA A 88 -1.14 1.07 7.48
N THR A 89 -0.34 0.41 6.66
CA THR A 89 -0.48 -1.01 6.36
C THR A 89 0.53 -1.78 7.22
N MET A 90 0.02 -2.70 8.04
CA MET A 90 0.84 -3.65 8.77
C MET A 90 1.20 -4.82 7.85
N LEU A 91 2.50 -5.08 7.70
CA LEU A 91 3.01 -6.26 7.02
C LEU A 91 3.60 -7.22 8.05
N ILE A 92 3.10 -8.47 8.04
CA ILE A 92 3.62 -9.57 8.86
C ILE A 92 4.50 -10.45 7.96
N GLU A 93 5.81 -10.41 8.17
CA GLU A 93 6.81 -10.90 7.25
C GLU A 93 7.52 -12.16 7.78
N TYR A 94 7.24 -13.28 7.13
CA TYR A 94 7.92 -14.57 7.34
C TYR A 94 8.30 -15.15 5.98
N THR A 95 9.57 -15.53 5.85
CA THR A 95 10.11 -16.11 4.60
C THR A 95 9.67 -17.56 4.39
N ASP A 96 9.55 -18.33 5.48
CA ASP A 96 9.08 -19.71 5.46
C ASP A 96 7.55 -19.76 5.58
N VAL A 97 6.91 -20.53 4.70
CA VAL A 97 5.44 -20.58 4.59
C VAL A 97 4.80 -21.30 5.77
N GLU A 98 5.42 -22.36 6.28
CA GLU A 98 4.89 -23.12 7.41
C GLU A 98 5.01 -22.32 8.71
N GLN A 99 6.14 -21.67 8.92
CA GLN A 99 6.32 -20.72 10.03
C GLN A 99 5.32 -19.57 9.94
N ARG A 100 5.13 -18.98 8.76
CA ARG A 100 4.15 -17.90 8.55
C ARG A 100 2.76 -18.33 8.96
N LYS A 101 2.33 -19.55 8.58
CA LYS A 101 1.01 -20.06 8.90
C LYS A 101 0.80 -20.21 10.41
N ILE A 102 1.80 -20.74 11.13
CA ILE A 102 1.78 -20.86 12.59
C ILE A 102 1.75 -19.47 13.22
N ALA A 103 2.62 -18.56 12.80
CA ALA A 103 2.70 -17.22 13.35
C ALA A 103 1.39 -16.44 13.16
N LEU A 104 0.82 -16.42 11.95
CA LEU A 104 -0.46 -15.74 11.70
C LEU A 104 -1.60 -16.28 12.56
N SER A 105 -1.61 -17.58 12.90
CA SER A 105 -2.60 -18.13 13.82
C SER A 105 -2.43 -17.66 15.28
N GLN A 106 -1.21 -17.28 15.66
CA GLN A 106 -0.89 -16.78 17.00
C GLN A 106 -1.05 -15.26 17.11
N LEU A 107 -0.91 -14.53 15.99
CA LEU A 107 -0.97 -13.07 15.92
C LEU A 107 -2.37 -12.54 15.58
N ILE A 108 -3.43 -13.35 15.74
CA ILE A 108 -4.80 -12.89 15.53
C ILE A 108 -5.10 -11.71 16.47
N GLY A 109 -5.58 -10.60 15.91
CA GLY A 109 -5.92 -9.39 16.66
C GLY A 109 -4.72 -8.49 16.97
N ILE A 110 -3.53 -8.78 16.44
CA ILE A 110 -2.34 -7.94 16.66
C ILE A 110 -2.53 -6.51 16.14
N GLU A 111 -3.35 -6.33 15.11
CA GLU A 111 -3.70 -5.04 14.53
C GLU A 111 -4.31 -4.07 15.56
N ASP A 112 -5.08 -4.60 16.51
CA ASP A 112 -5.73 -3.82 17.59
C ASP A 112 -4.79 -3.53 18.77
N MET A 113 -3.63 -4.18 18.80
CA MET A 113 -2.64 -4.08 19.90
C MET A 113 -1.52 -3.08 19.59
N THR A 114 -1.72 -2.22 18.58
CA THR A 114 -0.75 -1.19 18.18
C THR A 114 -1.17 0.20 18.66
N TYR A 115 -0.19 1.01 19.04
CA TYR A 115 -0.41 2.39 19.46
C TYR A 115 0.74 3.27 18.98
N ILE A 116 0.50 4.58 18.99
CA ILE A 116 1.51 5.61 18.80
C ILE A 116 1.46 6.53 20.01
N GLU A 117 2.62 6.85 20.56
CA GLU A 117 2.82 7.81 21.63
C GLU A 117 3.70 8.96 21.09
N VAL A 118 3.30 10.21 21.33
CA VAL A 118 3.93 11.43 20.78
C VAL A 118 4.50 12.27 21.92
#